data_AF-A0A9W9TN68-F1
#
_entry.id   AF-A0A9W9TN68-F1
#
_cell.length_a   1.000
_cell.length_b   1.000
_cell.length_c   1.000
_cell.angle_alpha   90.00
_cell.angle_beta   90.00
_cell.angle_gamma   90.00
#
_symmetry.space_group_name_H-M   'P 1'
#
loop_
_entity.id
_entity.type
_entity.pdbx_description
1 polymer ?
#
loop_
_entity_poly.entity_id
_entity_poly.type
_entity_poly.pdbx_seq_one_letter_code
_entity_poly.pdbx_strand_id
1 'polypeptide(L)'
;MNSLVATPPVPPHFYESPRFSPSRIMSTPSSSYTSRKRKADDDGHDHDGRMSASPTNSPAFTPRQLPSFRNIKRSRPNVSGRPLSLPRLLETLDTDALRTVVRTMCERHPQLADEVAHTSPRPSVSSTLQVLRNYQAALQSSFPLGGNTESDYAYNRVRQPLTNLLEALSDFTPNFLPPNESQPSVSLSYLDGATDIIHALPRWSTPQNNLERDSAYDEMGKAWVLVIREAAKRGGGIQLQYGGWDQKLAKHNQTSGGKLQGAVNELGSSLGWMSDSPAHSPGGSDMGSIREQLFSGTYGLNTPVKVGPW
;
A
#
# COMPACT_ATOMS: atom_id res chain seq x y z
N MET A 1 -27.50 -3.31 -58.62
CA MET A 1 -28.59 -3.61 -57.69
C MET A 1 -28.37 -2.79 -56.42
N ASN A 2 -29.20 -1.79 -56.19
CA ASN A 2 -29.22 -0.96 -54.98
C ASN A 2 -30.17 -1.59 -53.94
N SER A 3 -29.78 -1.65 -52.66
CA SER A 3 -30.63 -1.46 -51.46
C SER A 3 -29.79 -1.64 -50.18
N LEU A 4 -29.57 -0.57 -49.39
CA LEU A 4 -30.38 -0.05 -48.26
C LEU A 4 -30.17 -0.82 -46.94
N VAL A 5 -29.43 -0.21 -46.01
CA VAL A 5 -29.62 -0.40 -44.55
C VAL A 5 -29.70 0.98 -43.90
N ALA A 6 -30.80 1.20 -43.20
CA ALA A 6 -31.21 2.45 -42.58
C ALA A 6 -30.63 2.61 -41.18
N THR A 7 -30.11 3.81 -40.89
CA THR A 7 -29.75 4.30 -39.55
C THR A 7 -30.91 5.11 -38.95
N PRO A 8 -31.22 4.96 -37.65
CA PRO A 8 -32.26 5.76 -37.00
C PRO A 8 -31.77 7.18 -36.65
N PRO A 9 -32.66 8.21 -36.67
CA PRO A 9 -32.29 9.60 -36.43
C PRO A 9 -32.22 9.97 -34.93
N VAL A 10 -31.18 10.71 -34.55
CA VAL A 10 -31.01 11.30 -33.20
C VAL A 10 -31.70 12.68 -33.16
N PRO A 11 -32.61 12.96 -32.20
CA PRO A 11 -33.30 14.26 -32.10
C PRO A 11 -32.38 15.41 -31.61
N PRO A 12 -32.60 16.66 -32.07
CA PRO A 12 -31.65 17.76 -31.91
C PRO A 12 -32.08 18.75 -30.83
N HIS A 13 -31.69 18.54 -29.58
CA HIS A 13 -32.18 19.40 -28.50
C HIS A 13 -31.14 19.60 -27.38
N PHE A 14 -30.65 20.85 -27.32
CA PHE A 14 -30.06 21.54 -26.15
C PHE A 14 -28.62 21.22 -25.75
N TYR A 15 -27.66 21.65 -26.57
CA TYR A 15 -26.43 22.23 -26.01
C TYR A 15 -26.75 23.65 -25.54
N GLU A 16 -27.05 23.79 -24.25
CA GLU A 16 -27.22 25.09 -23.61
C GLU A 16 -25.97 25.42 -22.78
N SER A 17 -25.27 26.47 -23.20
CA SER A 17 -24.14 27.07 -22.51
C SER A 17 -24.58 27.82 -21.25
N PRO A 18 -23.83 27.76 -20.14
CA PRO A 18 -23.82 28.83 -19.14
C PRO A 18 -22.49 29.58 -19.27
N ARG A 19 -22.39 30.61 -20.11
CA ARG A 19 -22.57 32.04 -19.74
C ARG A 19 -22.04 32.39 -18.34
N PHE A 20 -20.87 33.02 -18.39
CA PHE A 20 -20.30 34.00 -17.48
C PHE A 20 -21.29 34.70 -16.54
N SER A 21 -20.90 34.80 -15.26
CA SER A 21 -21.44 35.77 -14.31
C SER A 21 -20.29 36.64 -13.73
N PRO A 22 -20.59 37.86 -13.28
CA PRO A 22 -19.72 39.02 -13.48
C PRO A 22 -18.93 39.47 -12.25
N SER A 23 -17.82 40.15 -12.53
CA SER A 23 -17.02 40.97 -11.61
C SER A 23 -17.78 42.22 -11.14
N ARG A 24 -17.85 42.47 -9.82
CA ARG A 24 -18.03 43.82 -9.21
C ARG A 24 -17.26 43.84 -7.87
N ILE A 25 -16.15 44.56 -7.78
CA ILE A 25 -15.98 45.99 -7.48
C ILE A 25 -16.20 46.33 -6.00
N MET A 26 -15.10 46.81 -5.42
CA MET A 26 -14.95 47.56 -4.17
C MET A 26 -15.97 48.68 -3.99
N SER A 27 -16.44 48.91 -2.77
CA SER A 27 -16.89 50.24 -2.30
C SER A 27 -16.95 50.27 -0.77
N THR A 28 -16.00 50.98 -0.15
CA THR A 28 -16.23 51.75 1.09
C THR A 28 -17.06 52.99 0.76
N PRO A 29 -17.86 53.53 1.70
CA PRO A 29 -17.37 54.73 2.38
C PRO A 29 -17.80 54.92 3.86
N SER A 30 -17.11 55.90 4.43
CA SER A 30 -17.12 56.60 5.71
C SER A 30 -18.40 56.82 6.53
N SER A 31 -18.23 56.73 7.86
CA SER A 31 -18.52 57.73 8.91
C SER A 31 -19.65 58.75 8.71
N SER A 32 -20.62 58.79 9.65
CA SER A 32 -20.98 60.02 10.40
C SER A 32 -22.00 59.80 11.53
N TYR A 33 -21.61 60.28 12.72
CA TYR A 33 -22.33 61.03 13.76
C TYR A 33 -23.75 60.63 14.28
N THR A 34 -23.75 60.30 15.59
CA THR A 34 -24.63 60.78 16.68
C THR A 34 -26.16 60.86 16.49
N SER A 35 -26.90 60.17 17.35
CA SER A 35 -28.30 60.50 17.66
C SER A 35 -28.67 60.24 19.13
N ARG A 36 -28.72 61.37 19.86
CA ARG A 36 -29.70 61.83 20.87
C ARG A 36 -30.27 60.86 21.92
N LYS A 37 -29.87 61.18 23.17
CA LYS A 37 -30.57 61.00 24.45
C LYS A 37 -32.10 61.15 24.33
N ARG A 38 -32.86 60.24 24.97
CA ARG A 38 -34.24 60.50 25.41
C ARG A 38 -34.26 60.69 26.92
N LYS A 39 -34.87 61.81 27.34
CA LYS A 39 -35.30 62.14 28.71
C LYS A 39 -36.47 61.24 29.11
N ALA A 40 -36.61 60.97 30.40
CA ALA A 40 -37.87 60.65 31.05
C ALA A 40 -37.96 61.50 32.32
N ASP A 41 -38.94 62.41 32.36
CA ASP A 41 -39.46 63.11 33.54
C ASP A 41 -40.19 62.09 34.44
N ASP A 42 -39.93 62.04 35.76
CA ASP A 42 -40.61 62.75 36.87
C ASP A 42 -42.07 62.29 37.09
N ASP A 43 -42.33 61.62 38.22
CA ASP A 43 -43.23 62.06 39.31
C ASP A 43 -43.48 60.91 40.32
N GLY A 44 -43.49 61.20 41.64
CA GLY A 44 -43.70 60.16 42.65
C GLY A 44 -43.46 60.51 44.13
N HIS A 45 -44.10 61.60 44.57
CA HIS A 45 -44.51 62.01 45.93
C HIS A 45 -44.18 61.12 47.17
N ASP A 46 -43.44 61.73 48.09
CA ASP A 46 -43.61 61.84 49.56
C ASP A 46 -44.24 60.71 50.40
N HIS A 47 -43.45 60.17 51.35
CA HIS A 47 -43.93 59.89 52.71
C HIS A 47 -42.78 59.88 53.75
N ASP A 48 -42.94 60.76 54.74
CA ASP A 48 -42.35 60.89 56.08
C ASP A 48 -41.27 59.94 56.60
N GLY A 49 -40.26 60.49 57.28
CA GLY A 49 -39.43 59.66 58.16
C GLY A 49 -38.22 60.28 58.84
N ARG A 50 -38.46 61.23 59.76
CA ARG A 50 -37.68 61.41 61.02
C ARG A 50 -36.21 61.86 60.92
N MET A 51 -36.03 63.13 61.30
CA MET A 51 -35.16 63.61 62.40
C MET A 51 -33.91 62.77 62.74
N SER A 52 -32.73 63.31 62.46
CA SER A 52 -31.55 63.19 63.32
C SER A 52 -30.61 64.37 63.10
N ALA A 53 -30.76 65.37 63.95
CA ALA A 53 -29.74 66.40 64.17
C ALA A 53 -28.83 65.93 65.30
N SER A 54 -27.51 65.90 65.06
CA SER A 54 -26.46 66.19 66.05
C SER A 54 -25.07 66.17 65.40
N PRO A 55 -24.06 66.85 65.98
CA PRO A 55 -23.16 67.69 65.21
C PRO A 55 -21.67 67.30 65.25
N THR A 56 -20.93 67.87 64.29
CA THR A 56 -19.50 68.25 64.29
C THR A 56 -18.37 67.19 64.36
N ASN A 57 -17.48 67.34 63.37
CA ASN A 57 -16.01 67.30 63.49
C ASN A 57 -15.27 65.98 63.22
N SER A 58 -14.89 65.75 61.95
CA SER A 58 -13.65 65.06 61.52
C SER A 58 -13.37 65.33 60.03
N PRO A 59 -12.09 65.39 59.60
CA PRO A 59 -11.67 66.13 58.42
C PRO A 59 -12.02 65.45 57.10
N ALA A 60 -12.31 66.28 56.09
CA ALA A 60 -12.64 65.89 54.74
C ALA A 60 -11.53 65.07 54.09
N PHE A 61 -11.75 63.77 53.93
CA PHE A 61 -11.04 63.01 52.90
C PHE A 61 -11.66 63.36 51.55
N THR A 62 -10.84 63.91 50.66
CA THR A 62 -11.18 64.12 49.26
C THR A 62 -11.64 62.79 48.67
N PRO A 63 -12.81 62.73 47.99
CA PRO A 63 -13.25 61.50 47.37
C PRO A 63 -12.27 61.17 46.24
N ARG A 64 -11.45 60.14 46.45
CA ARG A 64 -10.62 59.56 45.40
C ARG A 64 -11.56 59.04 44.32
N GLN A 65 -11.61 59.75 43.19
CA GLN A 65 -12.31 59.26 42.00
C GLN A 65 -11.66 57.94 41.58
N LEU A 66 -12.32 56.83 41.87
CA LEU A 66 -11.99 55.55 41.25
C LEU A 66 -12.11 55.76 39.73
N PRO A 67 -11.10 55.37 38.93
CA PRO A 67 -11.23 55.46 37.50
C PRO A 67 -12.48 54.70 37.12
N SER A 68 -13.36 55.35 36.36
CA SER A 68 -14.51 54.72 35.72
C SER A 68 -13.93 53.69 34.75
N PHE A 69 -13.63 52.50 35.28
CA PHE A 69 -13.36 51.33 34.50
C PHE A 69 -14.64 51.12 33.71
N ARG A 70 -14.59 51.55 32.43
CA ARG A 70 -15.60 51.16 31.45
C ARG A 70 -15.77 49.67 31.65
N ASN A 71 -16.97 49.26 32.05
CA ASN A 71 -17.39 47.88 32.03
C ASN A 71 -17.31 47.42 30.57
N ILE A 72 -16.11 47.01 30.17
CA ILE A 72 -15.85 46.29 28.94
C ILE A 72 -16.53 44.96 29.19
N LYS A 73 -17.83 44.92 28.85
CA LYS A 73 -18.59 43.70 28.69
C LYS A 73 -17.75 42.86 27.75
N ARG A 74 -17.01 41.89 28.29
CA ARG A 74 -16.31 40.90 27.47
C ARG A 74 -17.40 40.29 26.59
N SER A 75 -17.20 40.37 25.27
CA SER A 75 -18.07 39.69 24.33
C SER A 75 -18.22 38.24 24.81
N ARG A 76 -19.47 37.80 25.02
CA ARG A 76 -19.73 36.40 25.29
C ARG A 76 -19.10 35.61 24.14
N PRO A 77 -18.30 34.56 24.40
CA PRO A 77 -17.75 33.76 23.32
C PRO A 77 -18.93 33.25 22.50
N ASN A 78 -18.99 33.66 21.23
CA ASN A 78 -20.03 33.22 20.33
C ASN A 78 -19.99 31.68 20.29
N VAL A 79 -21.10 31.04 20.64
CA VAL A 79 -21.34 29.60 20.44
C VAL A 79 -21.56 29.32 18.94
N SER A 80 -20.91 30.07 18.05
CA SER A 80 -20.70 29.66 16.68
C SER A 80 -19.58 28.63 16.72
N GLY A 81 -19.97 27.36 16.84
CA GLY A 81 -19.07 26.23 17.01
C GLY A 81 -17.96 26.27 15.97
N ARG A 82 -16.72 26.19 16.43
CA ARG A 82 -15.56 25.98 15.55
C ARG A 82 -15.83 24.73 14.72
N PRO A 83 -15.59 24.75 13.38
CA PRO A 83 -15.75 23.54 12.58
C PRO A 83 -14.86 22.43 13.16
N LEU A 84 -15.36 21.18 13.06
CA LEU A 84 -14.66 20.01 13.58
C LEU A 84 -13.22 19.99 13.02
N SER A 85 -12.23 19.81 13.91
CA SER A 85 -10.84 19.78 13.48
C SER A 85 -10.58 18.54 12.63
N LEU A 86 -9.66 18.65 11.66
CA LEU A 86 -9.31 17.55 10.77
C LEU A 86 -8.97 16.23 11.52
N PRO A 87 -8.17 16.23 12.61
CA PRO A 87 -7.91 14.99 13.35
C PRO A 87 -9.18 14.32 13.87
N ARG A 88 -10.15 15.12 14.36
CA ARG A 88 -11.44 14.60 14.85
C ARG A 88 -12.35 14.11 13.74
N LEU A 89 -12.21 14.63 12.52
CA LEU A 89 -12.91 14.11 11.35
C LEU A 89 -12.32 12.77 10.92
N LEU A 90 -10.98 12.65 10.87
CA LEU A 90 -10.31 11.40 10.50
C LEU A 90 -10.56 10.27 11.50
N GLU A 91 -10.71 10.58 12.80
CA GLU A 91 -11.09 9.61 13.84
C GLU A 91 -12.47 8.96 13.59
N THR A 92 -13.36 9.60 12.84
CA THR A 92 -14.69 9.05 12.53
C THR A 92 -14.72 8.17 11.29
N LEU A 93 -13.62 8.14 10.52
CA LEU A 93 -13.54 7.34 9.31
C LEU A 93 -13.06 5.93 9.64
N ASP A 94 -13.69 4.93 9.02
CA ASP A 94 -13.17 3.57 9.02
C ASP A 94 -11.95 3.46 8.09
N THR A 95 -11.29 2.31 8.11
CA THR A 95 -10.05 2.11 7.34
C THR A 95 -10.24 2.27 5.83
N ASP A 96 -11.41 1.91 5.31
CA ASP A 96 -11.68 1.96 3.87
C ASP A 96 -12.04 3.37 3.42
N ALA A 97 -12.79 4.13 4.22
CA ALA A 97 -13.01 5.55 3.98
C ALA A 97 -11.69 6.33 4.06
N LEU A 98 -10.82 6.03 5.04
CA LEU A 98 -9.52 6.70 5.16
C LEU A 98 -8.62 6.41 3.94
N ARG A 99 -8.54 5.15 3.49
CA ARG A 99 -7.82 4.78 2.25
C ARG A 99 -8.36 5.52 1.03
N THR A 100 -9.68 5.65 0.92
CA THR A 100 -10.33 6.35 -0.19
C THR A 100 -10.01 7.85 -0.18
N VAL A 101 -10.05 8.49 0.98
CA VAL A 101 -9.66 9.90 1.14
C VAL A 101 -8.19 10.11 0.77
N VAL A 102 -7.28 9.25 1.24
CA VAL A 102 -5.85 9.35 0.89
C VAL A 102 -5.64 9.15 -0.62
N ARG A 103 -6.26 8.13 -1.22
CA ARG A 103 -6.17 7.87 -2.66
C ARG A 103 -6.63 9.07 -3.49
N THR A 104 -7.81 9.61 -3.20
CA THR A 104 -8.35 10.79 -3.90
C THR A 104 -7.50 12.05 -3.70
N MET A 105 -6.84 12.19 -2.55
CA MET A 105 -5.86 13.26 -2.35
C MET A 105 -4.59 13.08 -3.20
N CYS A 106 -4.07 11.86 -3.29
CA CYS A 106 -2.92 11.53 -4.14
C CYS A 106 -3.22 11.71 -5.64
N GLU A 107 -4.42 11.33 -6.10
CA GLU A 107 -4.86 11.54 -7.50
C GLU A 107 -4.91 13.02 -7.87
N ARG A 108 -5.36 13.88 -6.96
CA ARG A 108 -5.45 15.33 -7.17
C ARG A 108 -4.12 16.05 -6.99
N HIS A 109 -3.19 15.47 -6.23
CA HIS A 109 -1.89 16.04 -5.92
C HIS A 109 -0.79 14.96 -6.01
N PRO A 110 -0.24 14.67 -7.21
CA PRO A 110 0.72 13.59 -7.41
C PRO A 110 1.97 13.69 -6.52
N GLN A 111 2.42 14.90 -6.19
CA GLN A 111 3.52 15.15 -5.24
C GLN A 111 3.29 14.54 -3.84
N LEU A 112 2.02 14.42 -3.41
CA LEU A 112 1.69 13.74 -2.15
C LEU A 112 1.80 12.23 -2.28
N ALA A 113 1.61 11.67 -3.48
CA ALA A 113 1.76 10.23 -3.69
C ALA A 113 3.22 9.80 -3.44
N ASP A 114 4.18 10.59 -3.92
CA ASP A 114 5.60 10.36 -3.66
C ASP A 114 5.91 10.46 -2.17
N GLU A 115 5.43 11.50 -1.48
CA GLU A 115 5.65 11.68 -0.04
C GLU A 115 5.03 10.54 0.78
N VAL A 116 3.81 10.11 0.45
CA VAL A 116 3.15 8.97 1.09
C VAL A 116 3.93 7.69 0.84
N ALA A 117 4.44 7.45 -0.37
CA ALA A 117 5.23 6.28 -0.69
C ALA A 117 6.56 6.24 0.09
N HIS A 118 7.22 7.39 0.26
CA HIS A 118 8.48 7.49 1.01
C HIS A 118 8.31 7.40 2.52
N THR A 119 7.17 7.87 3.05
CA THR A 119 6.87 7.83 4.49
C THR A 119 6.24 6.51 4.94
N SER A 120 5.62 5.78 4.01
CA SER A 120 5.02 4.48 4.29
C SER A 120 6.10 3.41 4.48
N PRO A 121 5.98 2.55 5.50
CA PRO A 121 6.88 1.42 5.64
C PRO A 121 6.73 0.47 4.46
N ARG A 122 7.84 -0.09 3.98
CA ARG A 122 7.83 -1.09 2.91
C ARG A 122 6.97 -2.29 3.35
N PRO A 123 6.08 -2.80 2.48
CA PRO A 123 5.23 -3.93 2.84
C PRO A 123 6.08 -5.17 3.17
N SER A 124 5.84 -5.75 4.35
CA SER A 124 6.48 -7.01 4.75
C SER A 124 5.81 -8.20 4.04
N VAL A 125 6.55 -9.30 3.88
CA VAL A 125 6.01 -10.55 3.32
C VAL A 125 4.76 -11.00 4.09
N SER A 126 4.82 -10.99 5.43
CA SER A 126 3.70 -11.41 6.27
C SER A 126 2.47 -10.53 6.10
N SER A 127 2.63 -9.20 6.05
CA SER A 127 1.50 -8.29 5.86
C SER A 127 0.87 -8.46 4.48
N THR A 128 1.68 -8.64 3.44
CA THR A 128 1.16 -8.83 2.08
C THR A 128 0.43 -10.16 1.93
N LEU A 129 1.01 -11.25 2.43
CA LEU A 129 0.35 -12.55 2.42
C LEU A 129 -0.95 -12.54 3.20
N GLN A 130 -1.02 -11.78 4.31
CA GLN A 130 -2.27 -11.60 5.05
C GLN A 130 -3.34 -10.89 4.22
N VAL A 131 -2.98 -9.84 3.48
CA VAL A 131 -3.91 -9.15 2.56
C VAL A 131 -4.41 -10.12 1.48
N LEU A 132 -3.52 -10.90 0.86
CA LEU A 132 -3.89 -11.90 -0.14
C LEU A 132 -4.80 -13.00 0.45
N ARG A 133 -4.54 -13.44 1.69
CA ARG A 133 -5.41 -14.38 2.42
C ARG A 133 -6.80 -13.80 2.67
N ASN A 134 -6.93 -12.49 2.91
CA ASN A 134 -8.23 -11.84 3.05
C ASN A 134 -9.02 -11.84 1.72
N TYR A 135 -8.35 -11.61 0.59
CA TYR A 135 -8.97 -11.76 -0.74
C TYR A 135 -9.42 -13.20 -0.99
N GLN A 136 -8.59 -14.18 -0.60
CA GLN A 136 -8.94 -15.60 -0.67
C GLN A 136 -10.16 -15.94 0.20
N ALA A 137 -10.23 -15.40 1.43
CA ALA A 137 -11.39 -15.59 2.30
C ALA A 137 -12.67 -14.96 1.70
N ALA A 138 -12.56 -13.79 1.09
CA ALA A 138 -13.66 -13.16 0.36
C ALA A 138 -14.15 -14.04 -0.80
N LEU A 139 -13.23 -14.62 -1.58
CA LEU A 139 -13.55 -15.60 -2.61
C LEU A 139 -14.28 -16.82 -2.05
N GLN A 140 -13.76 -17.42 -0.97
CA GLN A 140 -14.39 -18.58 -0.31
C GLN A 140 -15.80 -18.25 0.21
N SER A 141 -15.99 -17.07 0.78
CA SER A 141 -17.31 -16.63 1.28
C SER A 141 -18.33 -16.34 0.18
N SER A 142 -17.86 -16.14 -1.06
CA SER A 142 -18.72 -15.81 -2.21
C SER A 142 -19.29 -17.05 -2.90
N PHE A 143 -18.90 -18.25 -2.47
CA PHE A 143 -19.48 -19.48 -3.01
C PHE A 143 -20.96 -19.60 -2.62
N PRO A 144 -21.83 -20.05 -3.54
CA PRO A 144 -23.23 -20.29 -3.22
C PRO A 144 -23.37 -21.40 -2.16
N LEU A 145 -24.30 -21.20 -1.22
CA LEU A 145 -24.63 -22.20 -0.20
C LEU A 145 -25.35 -23.39 -0.85
N GLY A 146 -24.71 -24.56 -0.85
CA GLY A 146 -25.24 -25.78 -1.44
C GLY A 146 -25.12 -25.80 -2.97
N GLY A 147 -24.82 -26.98 -3.51
CA GLY A 147 -24.60 -27.20 -4.95
C GLY A 147 -23.15 -27.57 -5.28
N ASN A 148 -22.88 -27.80 -6.57
CA ASN A 148 -21.55 -28.15 -7.02
C ASN A 148 -20.64 -26.90 -7.10
N THR A 149 -19.60 -26.89 -6.27
CA THR A 149 -18.56 -25.85 -6.24
C THR A 149 -17.69 -25.83 -7.48
N GLU A 150 -17.84 -26.75 -8.42
CA GLU A 150 -17.08 -26.77 -9.68
C GLU A 150 -17.90 -26.26 -10.88
N SER A 151 -19.19 -25.97 -10.68
CA SER A 151 -20.13 -25.59 -11.73
C SER A 151 -19.90 -24.18 -12.28
N ASP A 152 -20.39 -23.93 -13.51
CA ASP A 152 -20.37 -22.59 -14.12
C ASP A 152 -21.15 -21.56 -13.30
N TYR A 153 -22.22 -21.99 -12.62
CA TYR A 153 -22.97 -21.11 -11.72
C TYR A 153 -22.11 -20.64 -10.55
N ALA A 154 -21.36 -21.55 -9.91
CA ALA A 154 -20.45 -21.21 -8.83
C ALA A 154 -19.33 -20.28 -9.31
N TYR A 155 -18.75 -20.56 -10.49
CA TYR A 155 -17.75 -19.68 -11.11
C TYR A 155 -18.26 -18.25 -11.30
N ASN A 156 -19.45 -18.07 -11.90
CA ASN A 156 -20.01 -16.74 -12.13
C ASN A 156 -20.24 -15.95 -10.82
N ARG A 157 -20.49 -16.63 -9.70
CA ARG A 157 -20.62 -15.99 -8.38
C ARG A 157 -19.29 -15.52 -7.81
N VAL A 158 -18.23 -16.32 -7.96
CA VAL A 158 -16.91 -16.00 -7.40
C VAL A 158 -16.00 -15.27 -8.37
N ARG A 159 -16.41 -15.05 -9.62
CA ARG A 159 -15.61 -14.43 -10.67
C ARG A 159 -14.99 -13.11 -10.25
N GLN A 160 -15.78 -12.19 -9.69
CA GLN A 160 -15.24 -10.89 -9.27
C GLN A 160 -14.23 -11.01 -8.10
N PRO A 161 -14.53 -11.71 -6.99
CA PRO A 161 -13.53 -12.02 -5.97
C PRO A 161 -12.27 -12.72 -6.49
N LEU A 162 -12.41 -13.61 -7.47
CA LEU A 162 -11.29 -14.31 -8.10
C LEU A 162 -10.41 -13.33 -8.87
N THR A 163 -10.99 -12.50 -9.73
CA THR A 163 -10.27 -11.45 -10.46
C THR A 163 -9.55 -10.51 -9.50
N ASN A 164 -10.21 -10.05 -8.43
CA ASN A 164 -9.59 -9.18 -7.43
C ASN A 164 -8.38 -9.82 -6.74
N LEU A 165 -8.45 -11.12 -6.44
CA LEU A 165 -7.33 -11.87 -5.84
C LEU A 165 -6.15 -12.00 -6.81
N LEU A 166 -6.43 -12.31 -8.08
CA LEU A 166 -5.40 -12.46 -9.10
C LEU A 166 -4.74 -11.13 -9.47
N GLU A 167 -5.52 -10.05 -9.55
CA GLU A 167 -5.00 -8.68 -9.73
C GLU A 167 -4.10 -8.27 -8.56
N ALA A 168 -4.52 -8.54 -7.32
CA ALA A 168 -3.69 -8.29 -6.14
C ALA A 168 -2.39 -9.12 -6.18
N LEU A 169 -2.43 -10.38 -6.63
CA LEU A 169 -1.22 -11.17 -6.83
C LEU A 169 -0.29 -10.54 -7.87
N SER A 170 -0.82 -10.09 -9.01
CA SER A 170 -0.01 -9.43 -10.05
C SER A 170 0.59 -8.10 -9.59
N ASP A 171 -0.12 -7.34 -8.74
CA ASP A 171 0.35 -6.04 -8.23
C ASP A 171 1.45 -6.20 -7.17
N PHE A 172 1.30 -7.17 -6.27
CA PHE A 172 2.26 -7.37 -5.20
C PHE A 172 3.52 -8.12 -5.65
N THR A 173 3.39 -9.04 -6.60
CA THR A 173 4.50 -9.92 -7.00
C THR A 173 5.76 -9.14 -7.40
N PRO A 174 5.70 -8.14 -8.31
CA PRO A 174 6.88 -7.39 -8.75
C PRO A 174 7.65 -6.69 -7.63
N ASN A 175 7.02 -6.35 -6.51
CA ASN A 175 7.69 -5.71 -5.37
C ASN A 175 8.64 -6.66 -4.64
N PHE A 176 8.44 -7.97 -4.79
CA PHE A 176 9.26 -9.04 -4.22
C PHE A 176 10.17 -9.70 -5.26
N LEU A 177 10.21 -9.19 -6.51
CA LEU A 177 11.11 -9.67 -7.54
C LEU A 177 12.29 -8.71 -7.75
N PRO A 178 13.43 -9.21 -8.27
CA PRO A 178 14.49 -8.34 -8.78
C PRO A 178 13.97 -7.44 -9.91
N PRO A 179 14.35 -6.15 -9.98
CA PRO A 179 15.37 -5.48 -9.15
C PRO A 179 14.85 -4.88 -7.83
N ASN A 180 13.55 -4.90 -7.56
CA ASN A 180 12.93 -4.22 -6.41
C ASN A 180 13.28 -4.89 -5.08
N GLU A 181 13.28 -6.23 -5.05
CA GLU A 181 13.79 -7.00 -3.92
C GLU A 181 15.16 -7.59 -4.28
N SER A 182 16.11 -7.38 -3.37
CA SER A 182 17.50 -7.79 -3.54
C SER A 182 17.84 -9.06 -2.75
N GLN A 183 17.08 -9.36 -1.69
CA GLN A 183 17.29 -10.51 -0.81
C GLN A 183 16.50 -11.72 -1.31
N PRO A 184 17.18 -12.77 -1.82
CA PRO A 184 16.49 -13.94 -2.35
C PRO A 184 15.60 -14.65 -1.33
N SER A 185 16.00 -14.70 -0.06
CA SER A 185 15.22 -15.32 1.01
C SER A 185 13.84 -14.67 1.19
N VAL A 186 13.75 -13.35 1.04
CA VAL A 186 12.50 -12.58 1.13
C VAL A 186 11.61 -12.89 -0.08
N SER A 187 12.18 -12.84 -1.28
CA SER A 187 11.49 -13.19 -2.52
C SER A 187 10.94 -14.62 -2.49
N LEU A 188 11.77 -15.60 -2.13
CA LEU A 188 11.38 -17.02 -2.06
C LEU A 188 10.30 -17.26 -1.01
N SER A 189 10.37 -16.58 0.15
CA SER A 189 9.35 -16.68 1.19
C SER A 189 8.01 -16.11 0.74
N TYR A 190 8.01 -15.02 -0.03
CA TYR A 190 6.80 -14.49 -0.65
C TYR A 190 6.24 -15.47 -1.69
N LEU A 191 7.08 -15.98 -2.59
CA LEU A 191 6.65 -16.90 -3.65
C LEU A 191 6.09 -18.22 -3.10
N ASP A 192 6.66 -18.76 -2.03
CA ASP A 192 6.14 -19.92 -1.27
C ASP A 192 4.68 -19.67 -0.84
N GLY A 193 4.45 -18.59 -0.10
CA GLY A 193 3.11 -18.22 0.37
C GLY A 193 2.14 -17.86 -0.75
N ALA A 194 2.59 -17.17 -1.80
CA ALA A 194 1.75 -16.81 -2.94
C ALA A 194 1.36 -18.05 -3.77
N THR A 195 2.29 -19.00 -3.95
CA THR A 195 2.03 -20.26 -4.65
C THR A 195 1.02 -21.11 -3.87
N ASP A 196 1.10 -21.15 -2.53
CA ASP A 196 0.09 -21.80 -1.68
C ASP A 196 -1.32 -21.23 -1.87
N ILE A 197 -1.44 -19.91 -2.07
CA ILE A 197 -2.73 -19.27 -2.35
C ILE A 197 -3.27 -19.72 -3.71
N ILE A 198 -2.41 -19.81 -4.74
CA ILE A 198 -2.79 -20.32 -6.07
C ILE A 198 -3.19 -21.80 -6.00
N HIS A 199 -2.51 -22.60 -5.17
CA HIS A 199 -2.87 -24.00 -4.93
C HIS A 199 -4.29 -24.16 -4.38
N ALA A 200 -4.71 -23.26 -3.51
CA ALA A 200 -6.03 -23.27 -2.90
C ALA A 200 -7.15 -22.70 -3.81
N LEU A 201 -6.82 -22.24 -5.02
CA LEU A 201 -7.84 -21.82 -5.98
C LEU A 201 -8.68 -23.03 -6.47
N PRO A 202 -10.00 -22.84 -6.61
CA PRO A 202 -10.90 -23.87 -7.10
C PRO A 202 -10.54 -24.30 -8.53
N ARG A 203 -10.89 -25.55 -8.85
CA ARG A 203 -10.84 -26.07 -10.22
C ARG A 203 -12.28 -26.23 -10.71
N TRP A 204 -12.57 -25.69 -11.89
CA TRP A 204 -13.90 -25.73 -12.48
C TRP A 204 -14.04 -26.90 -13.44
N SER A 205 -15.26 -27.42 -13.61
CA SER A 205 -15.55 -28.46 -14.59
C SER A 205 -15.32 -27.99 -16.02
N THR A 206 -15.64 -26.72 -16.28
CA THR A 206 -15.45 -26.07 -17.58
C THR A 206 -14.00 -25.63 -17.74
N PRO A 207 -13.25 -26.16 -18.73
CA PRO A 207 -11.83 -25.85 -18.89
C PRO A 207 -11.52 -24.36 -19.05
N GLN A 208 -12.37 -23.62 -19.76
CA GLN A 208 -12.17 -22.19 -20.02
C GLN A 208 -12.12 -21.34 -18.73
N ASN A 209 -12.87 -21.73 -17.69
CA ASN A 209 -12.87 -20.99 -16.42
C ASN A 209 -11.57 -21.22 -15.63
N ASN A 210 -10.77 -22.23 -15.98
CA ASN A 210 -9.49 -22.51 -15.33
C ASN A 210 -8.32 -21.71 -15.93
N LEU A 211 -8.53 -21.00 -17.06
CA LEU A 211 -7.47 -20.26 -17.74
C LEU A 211 -6.80 -19.20 -16.84
N GLU A 212 -7.57 -18.51 -16.01
CA GLU A 212 -7.05 -17.49 -15.09
C GLU A 212 -6.13 -18.12 -14.03
N ARG A 213 -6.52 -19.27 -13.48
CA ARG A 213 -5.69 -20.06 -12.55
C ARG A 213 -4.44 -20.58 -13.26
N ASP A 214 -4.56 -21.03 -14.50
CA ASP A 214 -3.44 -21.53 -15.27
C ASP A 214 -2.43 -20.42 -15.58
N SER A 215 -2.90 -19.23 -15.97
CA SER A 215 -2.07 -18.03 -16.17
C SER A 215 -1.35 -17.63 -14.89
N ALA A 216 -2.02 -17.68 -13.73
CA ALA A 216 -1.39 -17.39 -12.44
C ALA A 216 -0.23 -18.34 -12.12
N TYR A 217 -0.35 -19.62 -12.45
CA TYR A 217 0.77 -20.57 -12.32
C TYR A 217 1.92 -20.24 -13.26
N ASP A 218 1.63 -19.85 -14.50
CA ASP A 218 2.67 -19.51 -15.48
C ASP A 218 3.45 -18.26 -15.06
N GLU A 219 2.75 -17.24 -14.55
CA GLU A 219 3.36 -16.03 -14.00
C GLU A 219 4.19 -16.32 -12.75
N MET A 220 3.64 -17.11 -11.82
CA MET A 220 4.37 -17.53 -10.62
C MET A 220 5.60 -18.36 -10.97
N GLY A 221 5.50 -19.27 -11.96
CA GLY A 221 6.63 -20.06 -12.46
C GLY A 221 7.75 -19.20 -13.03
N LYS A 222 7.41 -18.17 -13.82
CA LYS A 222 8.40 -17.18 -14.31
C LYS A 222 9.04 -16.41 -13.17
N ALA A 223 8.25 -15.99 -12.17
CA ALA A 223 8.75 -15.29 -10.99
C ALA A 223 9.75 -16.14 -10.19
N TRP A 224 9.45 -17.42 -9.98
CA TRP A 224 10.37 -18.39 -9.37
C TRP A 224 11.69 -18.50 -10.15
N VAL A 225 11.63 -18.69 -11.47
CA VAL A 225 12.84 -18.77 -12.31
C VAL A 225 13.69 -17.51 -12.19
N LEU A 226 13.08 -16.33 -12.21
CA LEU A 226 13.79 -15.05 -12.10
C LEU A 226 14.51 -14.93 -10.75
N VAL A 227 13.84 -15.25 -9.66
CA VAL A 227 14.41 -15.19 -8.31
C VAL A 227 15.55 -16.20 -8.14
N ILE A 228 15.36 -17.43 -8.61
CA ILE A 228 16.39 -18.48 -8.56
C ILE A 228 17.63 -18.06 -9.34
N ARG A 229 17.46 -17.53 -10.56
CA ARG A 229 18.57 -17.02 -11.38
C ARG A 229 19.35 -15.92 -10.67
N GLU A 230 18.65 -14.99 -10.05
CA GLU A 230 19.31 -13.88 -9.35
C GLU A 230 20.01 -14.37 -8.07
N ALA A 231 19.41 -15.30 -7.34
CA ALA A 231 20.01 -15.95 -6.19
C ALA A 231 21.26 -16.76 -6.55
N ALA A 232 21.25 -17.45 -7.69
CA ALA A 232 22.39 -18.22 -8.17
C ALA A 232 23.61 -17.32 -8.45
N LYS A 233 23.38 -16.14 -9.04
CA LYS A 233 24.42 -15.13 -9.27
C LYS A 233 24.99 -14.57 -7.96
N ARG A 234 24.16 -14.44 -6.93
CA ARG A 234 24.53 -13.77 -5.65
C ARG A 234 24.97 -14.79 -4.61
N GLY A 235 26.27 -14.80 -4.30
CA GLY A 235 26.81 -15.72 -3.29
C GLY A 235 26.77 -17.17 -3.73
N GLY A 236 26.72 -17.41 -5.05
CA GLY A 236 26.92 -18.71 -5.61
C GLY A 236 25.88 -19.74 -5.19
N GLY A 237 24.59 -19.41 -5.13
CA GLY A 237 23.53 -20.39 -4.85
C GLY A 237 23.55 -21.01 -3.45
N ILE A 238 24.52 -20.66 -2.59
CA ILE A 238 24.64 -21.12 -1.20
C ILE A 238 23.33 -20.89 -0.44
N GLN A 239 22.70 -19.71 -0.62
CA GLN A 239 21.43 -19.37 0.03
C GLN A 239 20.26 -20.27 -0.38
N LEU A 240 20.32 -20.89 -1.58
CA LEU A 240 19.30 -21.81 -2.05
C LEU A 240 19.41 -23.18 -1.36
N GLN A 241 20.63 -23.61 -1.01
CA GLN A 241 20.87 -24.91 -0.36
C GLN A 241 20.40 -24.97 1.09
N TYR A 242 20.68 -23.94 1.90
CA TYR A 242 20.36 -23.98 3.33
C TYR A 242 18.88 -23.71 3.65
N GLY A 243 18.09 -23.26 2.67
CA GLY A 243 16.68 -22.90 2.87
C GLY A 243 15.67 -24.02 2.63
N GLY A 244 16.10 -25.22 2.21
CA GLY A 244 15.20 -26.32 1.84
C GLY A 244 14.26 -25.97 0.67
N TRP A 245 14.68 -25.03 -0.18
CA TRP A 245 13.88 -24.52 -1.29
C TRP A 245 13.70 -25.55 -2.40
N ASP A 246 14.61 -26.50 -2.51
CA ASP A 246 14.51 -27.68 -3.37
C ASP A 246 13.29 -28.53 -3.03
N GLN A 247 13.13 -28.90 -1.75
CA GLN A 247 12.01 -29.71 -1.30
C GLN A 247 10.68 -28.96 -1.43
N LYS A 248 10.66 -27.67 -1.05
CA LYS A 248 9.46 -26.84 -1.16
C LYS A 248 9.02 -26.66 -2.62
N LEU A 249 9.95 -26.31 -3.50
CA LEU A 249 9.65 -26.10 -4.91
C LEU A 249 9.24 -27.42 -5.61
N ALA A 250 9.88 -28.54 -5.27
CA ALA A 250 9.47 -29.85 -5.76
C ALA A 250 8.03 -30.19 -5.33
N LYS A 251 7.66 -29.90 -4.08
CA LYS A 251 6.28 -30.07 -3.57
C LYS A 251 5.29 -29.18 -4.32
N HIS A 252 5.61 -27.90 -4.54
CA HIS A 252 4.75 -27.02 -5.32
C HIS A 252 4.60 -27.49 -6.77
N ASN A 253 5.66 -27.98 -7.39
CA ASN A 253 5.62 -28.51 -8.75
C ASN A 253 4.73 -29.76 -8.86
N GLN A 254 4.83 -30.66 -7.89
CA GLN A 254 3.95 -31.82 -7.81
C GLN A 254 2.48 -31.40 -7.65
N THR A 255 2.21 -30.46 -6.74
CA THR A 255 0.85 -29.96 -6.45
C THR A 255 0.24 -29.23 -7.64
N SER A 256 1.05 -28.51 -8.41
CA SER A 256 0.62 -27.80 -9.62
C SER A 256 0.50 -28.68 -10.87
N GLY A 257 0.89 -29.96 -10.80
CA GLY A 257 0.86 -30.87 -11.94
C GLY A 257 1.95 -30.59 -12.98
N GLY A 258 3.13 -30.14 -12.55
CA GLY A 258 4.29 -29.92 -13.44
C GLY A 258 4.45 -28.49 -13.97
N LYS A 259 3.59 -27.55 -13.56
CA LYS A 259 3.63 -26.16 -14.07
C LYS A 259 4.84 -25.37 -13.60
N LEU A 260 5.47 -25.78 -12.49
CA LEU A 260 6.68 -25.16 -11.96
C LEU A 260 7.95 -25.90 -12.39
N GLN A 261 7.87 -26.80 -13.38
CA GLN A 261 9.01 -27.61 -13.81
C GLN A 261 10.17 -26.74 -14.30
N GLY A 262 9.88 -25.62 -14.96
CA GLY A 262 10.92 -24.67 -15.37
C GLY A 262 11.74 -24.13 -14.19
N ALA A 263 11.08 -23.81 -13.08
CA ALA A 263 11.74 -23.36 -11.86
C ALA A 263 12.54 -24.48 -11.18
N VAL A 264 12.00 -25.71 -11.15
CA VAL A 264 12.71 -26.89 -10.61
C VAL A 264 13.99 -27.16 -11.40
N ASN A 265 13.91 -27.11 -12.73
CA ASN A 265 15.07 -27.32 -13.61
C ASN A 265 16.13 -26.23 -13.41
N GLU A 266 15.69 -24.98 -13.28
CA GLU A 266 16.59 -23.84 -13.03
C GLU A 266 17.28 -23.97 -11.67
N LEU A 267 16.55 -24.38 -10.64
CA LEU A 267 17.11 -24.63 -9.30
C LEU A 267 18.14 -25.76 -9.34
N GLY A 268 17.81 -26.89 -9.97
CA GLY A 268 18.75 -28.00 -10.14
C GLY A 268 20.02 -27.59 -10.89
N SER A 269 19.88 -26.80 -11.96
CA SER A 269 21.03 -26.26 -12.71
C SER A 269 21.87 -25.30 -11.87
N SER A 270 21.21 -24.47 -11.05
CA SER A 270 21.83 -23.51 -10.14
C SER A 270 22.48 -24.16 -8.91
N LEU A 271 22.18 -25.41 -8.60
CA LEU A 271 22.81 -26.18 -7.53
C LEU A 271 23.84 -27.17 -8.06
N GLY A 272 23.69 -27.64 -9.30
CA GLY A 272 24.56 -28.63 -9.94
C GLY A 272 26.03 -28.18 -10.06
N TRP A 273 26.29 -26.89 -10.29
CA TRP A 273 27.66 -26.38 -10.32
C TRP A 273 28.33 -26.35 -8.93
N MET A 274 27.56 -26.39 -7.83
CA MET A 274 28.09 -26.55 -6.47
C MET A 274 28.32 -28.03 -6.11
N SER A 275 27.57 -28.96 -6.71
CA SER A 275 27.79 -30.40 -6.58
C SER A 275 29.06 -30.86 -7.29
N ASP A 276 29.62 -30.05 -8.19
CA ASP A 276 30.85 -30.35 -8.94
C ASP A 276 32.13 -29.87 -8.23
N SER A 277 32.04 -29.55 -6.93
CA SER A 277 33.22 -29.53 -6.06
C SER A 277 33.64 -30.99 -5.80
N PRO A 278 34.80 -31.46 -6.28
CA PRO A 278 35.07 -32.87 -6.46
C PRO A 278 35.39 -33.55 -5.12
N ALA A 279 34.36 -34.12 -4.49
CA ALA A 279 34.54 -35.34 -3.72
C ALA A 279 34.57 -36.52 -4.72
N HIS A 280 35.78 -36.84 -5.17
CA HIS A 280 36.20 -38.16 -5.67
C HIS A 280 35.21 -38.94 -6.55
N SER A 281 35.44 -38.93 -7.86
CA SER A 281 35.15 -40.08 -8.72
C SER A 281 36.28 -40.26 -9.75
N PRO A 282 36.73 -41.51 -10.00
CA PRO A 282 38.00 -41.80 -10.65
C PRO A 282 37.81 -41.86 -12.16
N GLY A 283 38.51 -41.00 -12.90
CA GLY A 283 38.57 -41.15 -14.35
C GLY A 283 39.01 -39.88 -15.07
N GLY A 284 40.32 -39.73 -15.27
CA GLY A 284 40.85 -38.95 -16.39
C GLY A 284 41.78 -37.80 -16.01
N SER A 285 43.08 -38.04 -16.26
CA SER A 285 44.16 -37.05 -16.45
C SER A 285 44.54 -36.20 -15.23
N ASP A 286 45.34 -36.81 -14.37
CA ASP A 286 46.13 -36.19 -13.30
C ASP A 286 47.10 -35.11 -13.85
N MET A 287 46.70 -33.85 -13.77
CA MET A 287 47.61 -32.74 -13.44
C MET A 287 47.33 -32.35 -12.00
N GLY A 288 47.63 -33.29 -11.09
CA GLY A 288 47.55 -33.11 -9.65
C GLY A 288 48.31 -31.85 -9.25
N SER A 289 47.54 -30.90 -8.72
CA SER A 289 47.94 -29.64 -8.11
C SER A 289 49.40 -29.60 -7.70
N ILE A 290 50.19 -28.77 -8.41
CA ILE A 290 51.60 -28.44 -8.12
C ILE A 290 51.84 -28.18 -6.62
N ARG A 291 50.81 -27.68 -5.92
CA ARG A 291 50.83 -27.45 -4.48
C ARG A 291 50.97 -28.74 -3.66
N GLU A 292 50.24 -29.81 -3.98
CA GLU A 292 50.39 -31.12 -3.33
C GLU A 292 51.77 -31.73 -3.56
N GLN A 293 52.31 -31.55 -4.77
CA GLN A 293 53.65 -32.06 -5.14
C GLN A 293 54.78 -31.34 -4.39
N LEU A 294 54.60 -30.05 -4.08
CA LEU A 294 55.54 -29.27 -3.27
C LEU A 294 55.48 -29.66 -1.78
N PHE A 295 54.28 -29.92 -1.24
CA PHE A 295 54.12 -30.35 0.15
C PHE A 295 54.60 -31.79 0.40
N SER A 296 54.49 -32.67 -0.59
CA SER A 296 54.93 -34.07 -0.51
C SER A 296 56.38 -34.29 -0.95
N GLY A 297 57.09 -33.24 -1.35
CA GLY A 297 58.50 -33.33 -1.77
C GLY A 297 58.74 -34.12 -3.06
N THR A 298 57.71 -34.39 -3.86
CA THR A 298 57.80 -35.14 -5.13
C THR A 298 57.83 -34.25 -6.37
N TYR A 299 57.81 -32.92 -6.18
CA TYR A 299 57.92 -31.96 -7.27
C TYR A 299 59.24 -32.12 -8.03
N GLY A 300 59.15 -32.44 -9.33
CA GLY A 300 60.31 -32.53 -10.22
C GLY A 300 60.93 -33.93 -10.38
N LEU A 301 60.41 -34.97 -9.74
CA LEU A 301 60.99 -36.33 -9.83
C LEU A 301 60.84 -36.97 -11.24
N ASN A 302 59.86 -36.51 -12.03
CA ASN A 302 59.57 -37.04 -13.38
C ASN A 302 59.89 -36.06 -14.52
N THR A 303 60.59 -34.97 -14.27
CA THR A 303 61.04 -34.04 -15.32
C THR A 303 62.43 -34.43 -15.82
N PRO A 304 62.57 -34.99 -17.04
CA PRO A 304 63.89 -35.28 -17.59
C PRO A 304 64.63 -33.97 -17.88
N VAL A 305 65.72 -33.73 -17.15
CA VAL A 305 66.65 -32.62 -17.44
C VAL A 305 67.34 -32.93 -18.77
N LYS A 306 66.91 -32.25 -19.83
CA LYS A 306 67.59 -32.26 -21.13
C LYS A 306 68.84 -31.39 -21.03
N VAL A 307 70.00 -32.02 -20.83
CA VAL A 307 71.29 -31.37 -21.10
C VAL A 307 71.55 -31.41 -22.61
N GLY A 308 71.70 -30.25 -23.23
CA GLY A 308 72.03 -30.12 -24.65
C GLY A 308 73.50 -30.42 -24.92
N PRO A 309 73.88 -30.84 -26.15
CA PRO A 309 75.27 -31.10 -26.48
C PRO A 309 76.01 -29.78 -26.78
N TRP A 310 77.30 -29.79 -26.44
CA TRP A 310 78.31 -28.77 -26.71
C TRP A 310 78.67 -28.67 -28.18
#